data_AF-A0A528GVN3-F1
#
_entry.id   AF-A0A528GVN3-F1
#
_cell.length_a   1.000
_cell.length_b   1.000
_cell.length_c   1.000
_cell.angle_alpha   90.00
_cell.angle_beta   90.00
_cell.angle_gamma   90.00
#
_symmetry.space_group_name_H-M   'P 1'
#
loop_
_entity.id
_entity.type
_entity.pdbx_description
1 polymer ?
#
loop_
_entity_poly.entity_id
_entity_poly.type
_entity_poly.pdbx_seq_one_letter_code
_entity_poly.pdbx_strand_id
1 'polypeptide(L)'
;DIAFLAADPAREERLLFSPAYALIEGTLVVREATPYRTFQDVDAEGVEICVTRNAAYDLYLSRRLAHAKIVHSPTPGEALEMFVEGKHHATAGVRQALERFASAREGFRVLAEPFLVIRQTIAVSCSHPAAGLLVREFV
;
A
#
# COMPACT_ATOMS: atom_id res chain seq x y z
N ASP A 1 12.30 14.32 14.28
CA ASP A 1 13.57 13.63 14.59
C ASP A 1 13.66 12.24 13.99
N ILE A 2 12.67 11.37 14.25
CA ILE A 2 12.61 10.00 13.70
C ILE A 2 11.24 9.82 13.02
N ALA A 3 11.21 9.08 11.91
CA ALA A 3 9.98 8.67 11.26
C ALA A 3 10.04 7.19 10.85
N PHE A 4 8.90 6.48 10.96
CA PHE A 4 8.75 5.11 10.49
C PHE A 4 8.03 5.16 9.15
N LEU A 5 8.73 4.84 8.07
CA LEU A 5 8.16 4.90 6.73
C LEU A 5 8.79 3.89 5.76
N ALA A 6 8.09 3.69 4.65
CA ALA A 6 8.58 2.89 3.54
C ALA A 6 9.88 3.49 2.97
N ALA A 7 10.88 2.66 2.71
CA ALA A 7 12.06 3.06 1.98
C ALA A 7 11.68 3.73 0.65
N ASP A 8 12.22 4.91 0.39
CA ASP A 8 11.91 5.68 -0.80
C ASP A 8 13.18 6.35 -1.36
N PRO A 9 13.75 5.82 -2.45
CA PRO A 9 14.94 6.38 -3.08
C PRO A 9 14.78 7.85 -3.47
N ALA A 10 13.57 8.31 -3.79
CA ALA A 10 13.31 9.70 -4.15
C ALA A 10 13.46 10.66 -2.96
N ARG A 11 13.64 10.15 -1.73
CA ARG A 11 13.82 10.94 -0.52
C ARG A 11 15.22 10.83 0.09
N GLU A 12 16.15 10.11 -0.53
CA GLU A 12 17.52 9.90 0.00
C GLU A 12 18.33 11.20 0.11
N GLU A 13 18.01 12.24 -0.66
CA GLU A 13 18.64 13.56 -0.54
C GLU A 13 18.27 14.28 0.78
N ARG A 14 17.15 13.89 1.40
CA ARG A 14 16.59 14.55 2.58
C ARG A 14 16.58 13.66 3.82
N LEU A 15 16.62 12.34 3.62
CA LEU A 15 16.46 11.34 4.67
C LEU A 15 17.56 10.28 4.60
N LEU A 16 18.05 9.88 5.77
CA LEU A 16 18.89 8.70 5.95
C LEU A 16 18.01 7.56 6.47
N PHE A 17 18.12 6.39 5.86
CA PHE A 17 17.28 5.23 6.16
C PHE A 17 18.08 4.10 6.82
N SER A 18 17.48 3.42 7.79
CA SER A 18 17.94 2.13 8.28
C SER A 18 17.77 1.02 7.22
N PRO A 19 18.37 -0.16 7.42
CA PRO A 19 17.86 -1.39 6.83
C PRO A 19 16.36 -1.58 7.13
N ALA A 20 15.70 -2.44 6.35
CA ALA A 20 14.28 -2.70 6.56
C ALA A 20 14.09 -3.54 7.83
N TYR A 21 13.34 -3.03 8.81
CA TYR A 21 13.01 -3.78 10.03
C TYR A 21 11.78 -4.68 9.83
N ALA A 22 10.98 -4.41 8.81
CA ALA A 22 9.85 -5.24 8.42
C ALA A 22 9.59 -5.17 6.92
N LEU A 23 9.07 -6.27 6.37
CA LEU A 23 8.50 -6.32 5.04
C LEU A 23 6.99 -6.46 5.20
N ILE A 24 6.25 -5.55 4.57
CA ILE A 24 4.79 -5.63 4.52
C ILE A 24 4.33 -5.66 3.08
N GLU A 25 3.20 -6.30 2.84
CA GLU A 25 2.71 -6.54 1.50
C GLU A 25 1.56 -5.60 1.17
N GLY A 26 1.67 -4.92 0.02
CA GLY A 26 0.58 -4.20 -0.62
C GLY A 26 -0.16 -5.14 -1.57
N THR A 27 -1.46 -5.30 -1.34
CA THR A 27 -2.34 -6.14 -2.17
C THR A 27 -3.72 -5.51 -2.27
N LEU A 28 -4.67 -6.23 -2.87
CA LEU A 28 -6.03 -5.79 -3.11
C LEU A 28 -7.02 -6.72 -2.41
N VAL A 29 -8.15 -6.16 -1.98
CA VAL A 29 -9.36 -6.93 -1.68
C VAL A 29 -10.39 -6.66 -2.76
N VAL A 30 -11.09 -7.71 -3.16
CA VAL A 30 -12.15 -7.69 -4.18
C VAL A 30 -13.38 -8.41 -3.66
N ARG A 31 -14.52 -8.28 -4.36
CA ARG A 31 -15.73 -9.06 -4.06
C ARG A 31 -15.52 -10.51 -4.50
N GLU A 32 -15.97 -11.47 -3.69
CA GLU A 32 -15.73 -12.91 -3.91
C GLU A 32 -16.25 -13.41 -5.27
N ALA A 33 -17.44 -12.93 -5.66
CA ALA A 33 -18.11 -13.30 -6.90
C ALA A 33 -17.43 -12.76 -8.17
N THR A 34 -16.39 -11.93 -8.05
CA THR A 34 -15.69 -11.34 -9.21
C THR A 34 -14.65 -12.30 -9.78
N PRO A 35 -14.32 -12.20 -11.09
CA PRO A 35 -13.31 -13.04 -11.72
C PRO A 35 -11.87 -12.64 -11.37
N TYR A 36 -11.66 -11.50 -10.70
CA TYR A 36 -10.32 -11.01 -10.37
C TYR A 36 -9.59 -11.98 -9.45
N ARG A 37 -8.42 -12.48 -9.85
CA ARG A 37 -7.57 -13.38 -9.06
C ARG A 37 -6.16 -12.82 -8.85
N THR A 38 -5.70 -11.98 -9.77
CA THR A 38 -4.37 -11.38 -9.81
C THR A 38 -4.47 -9.85 -9.93
N PHE A 39 -3.34 -9.17 -9.73
CA PHE A 39 -3.25 -7.72 -9.97
C PHE A 39 -3.47 -7.35 -11.44
N GLN A 40 -3.12 -8.24 -12.36
CA GLN A 40 -3.29 -8.04 -13.79
C GLN A 40 -4.77 -8.09 -14.19
N ASP A 41 -5.57 -8.93 -13.53
CA ASP A 41 -7.00 -9.04 -13.85
C ASP A 41 -7.79 -7.76 -13.53
N VAL A 42 -7.32 -6.98 -12.56
CA VAL A 42 -7.95 -5.71 -12.14
C VAL A 42 -7.40 -4.50 -12.88
N ASP A 43 -6.25 -4.59 -13.56
CA ASP A 43 -5.76 -3.51 -14.41
C ASP A 43 -6.44 -3.53 -15.79
N ALA A 44 -7.75 -3.29 -15.80
CA ALA A 44 -8.59 -3.34 -17.00
C ALA A 44 -9.45 -2.08 -17.15
N GLU A 45 -9.90 -1.82 -18.38
CA GLU A 45 -10.74 -0.67 -18.68
C GLU A 45 -12.07 -0.74 -17.92
N GLY A 46 -12.48 0.41 -17.37
CA GLY A 46 -13.70 0.51 -16.56
C GLY A 46 -13.56 0.01 -15.12
N VAL A 47 -12.42 -0.57 -14.75
CA VAL A 47 -12.12 -0.96 -13.36
C VAL A 47 -11.73 0.27 -12.55
N GLU A 48 -12.25 0.33 -11.32
CA GLU A 48 -11.99 1.39 -10.35
C GLU A 48 -11.47 0.78 -9.05
N ILE A 49 -10.32 1.27 -8.60
CA ILE A 49 -9.62 0.80 -7.40
C ILE A 49 -9.62 1.93 -6.38
N CYS A 50 -10.22 1.70 -5.21
CA CYS A 50 -10.15 2.64 -4.10
C CYS A 50 -8.76 2.60 -3.47
N VAL A 51 -8.13 3.76 -3.28
CA VAL A 51 -6.76 3.86 -2.75
C VAL A 51 -6.62 5.05 -1.82
N THR A 52 -5.97 4.87 -0.67
CA THR A 52 -5.61 6.00 0.20
C THR A 52 -4.55 6.87 -0.45
N ARG A 53 -4.83 8.16 -0.59
CA ARG A 53 -3.90 9.13 -1.18
C ARG A 53 -2.57 9.16 -0.43
N ASN A 54 -1.47 9.22 -1.18
CA ASN A 54 -0.09 9.32 -0.68
C ASN A 54 0.40 8.10 0.13
N ALA A 55 -0.33 7.00 0.14
CA ALA A 55 0.18 5.74 0.69
C ALA A 55 1.32 5.19 -0.19
N ALA A 56 2.18 4.34 0.38
CA ALA A 56 3.28 3.73 -0.39
C ALA A 56 2.76 2.93 -1.61
N TYR A 57 1.62 2.23 -1.46
CA TYR A 57 0.98 1.51 -2.56
C TYR A 57 0.27 2.44 -3.57
N ASP A 58 -0.15 3.65 -3.18
CA ASP A 58 -0.72 4.64 -4.12
C ASP A 58 0.32 5.10 -5.15
N LEU A 59 1.52 5.46 -4.65
CA LEU A 59 2.62 5.87 -5.51
C LEU A 59 3.04 4.75 -6.48
N TYR A 60 3.03 3.50 -6.01
CA TYR A 60 3.33 2.35 -6.85
C TYR A 60 2.25 2.12 -7.92
N LEU A 61 0.98 2.08 -7.51
CA LEU A 61 -0.15 1.85 -8.41
C LEU A 61 -0.25 2.93 -9.48
N SER A 62 -0.09 4.20 -9.10
CA SER A 62 -0.12 5.34 -10.02
C SER A 62 0.95 5.28 -11.10
N ARG A 63 2.05 4.54 -10.88
CA ARG A 63 3.12 4.33 -11.86
C ARG A 63 2.94 3.04 -12.68
N ARG A 64 2.16 2.08 -12.18
CA ARG A 64 2.14 0.70 -12.69
C ARG A 64 0.84 0.31 -13.40
N LEU A 65 -0.29 0.90 -13.01
CA LEU A 65 -1.58 0.70 -13.67
C LEU A 65 -1.57 1.34 -15.07
N ALA A 66 -2.06 0.59 -16.04
CA ALA A 66 -2.18 1.04 -17.42
C ALA A 66 -3.62 1.38 -17.83
N HIS A 67 -4.62 0.72 -17.23
CA HIS A 67 -6.02 0.78 -17.67
C HIS A 67 -7.01 1.11 -16.54
N ALA A 68 -6.80 0.56 -15.34
CA ALA A 68 -7.71 0.84 -14.23
C ALA A 68 -7.55 2.27 -13.69
N LYS A 69 -8.63 2.80 -13.12
CA LYS A 69 -8.67 4.13 -12.52
C LYS A 69 -8.50 4.04 -11.01
N ILE A 70 -7.68 4.93 -10.45
CA ILE A 70 -7.57 5.11 -9.01
C ILE A 70 -8.65 6.09 -8.55
N VAL A 71 -9.41 5.68 -7.53
CA VAL A 71 -10.35 6.54 -6.80
C VAL A 71 -9.77 6.80 -5.42
N HIS A 72 -9.31 8.03 -5.20
CA HIS A 72 -8.62 8.38 -3.95
C HIS A 72 -9.58 8.61 -2.78
N SER A 73 -9.21 8.06 -1.63
CA SER A 73 -9.76 8.38 -0.31
C SER A 73 -8.69 9.07 0.56
N PRO A 74 -9.09 9.81 1.60
CA PRO A 74 -8.14 10.46 2.51
C PRO A 74 -7.61 9.48 3.58
N THR A 75 -8.32 8.40 3.90
CA THR A 75 -7.90 7.40 4.91
C THR A 75 -8.06 5.96 4.42
N PRO A 76 -7.34 4.97 5.00
CA PRO A 76 -7.53 3.56 4.66
C PRO A 76 -8.92 3.02 5.00
N GLY A 77 -9.54 3.53 6.08
CA GLY A 77 -10.91 3.15 6.45
C GLY A 77 -11.90 3.60 5.39
N GLU A 78 -11.82 4.86 4.96
CA GLU A 78 -12.68 5.39 3.90
C GLU A 78 -12.47 4.69 2.56
N ALA A 79 -11.25 4.26 2.22
CA ALA A 79 -11.00 3.45 1.03
C ALA A 79 -11.78 2.13 1.03
N LEU A 80 -11.96 1.53 2.21
CA LEU A 80 -12.74 0.29 2.38
C LEU A 80 -14.24 0.58 2.37
N GLU A 81 -14.69 1.66 3.01
CA GLU A 81 -16.08 2.09 3.02
C GLU A 81 -16.57 2.42 1.61
N MET A 82 -15.83 3.22 0.86
CA MET A 82 -16.12 3.52 -0.55
C MET A 82 -16.26 2.24 -1.38
N PHE A 83 -15.39 1.26 -1.16
CA PHE A 83 -15.46 -0.02 -1.86
C PHE A 83 -16.71 -0.85 -1.48
N VAL A 84 -17.09 -0.84 -0.20
CA VAL A 84 -18.29 -1.55 0.28
C VAL A 84 -19.56 -0.90 -0.25
N GLU A 85 -19.70 0.41 -0.11
CA GLU A 85 -20.91 1.20 -0.42
C GLU A 85 -21.04 1.49 -1.91
N GLY A 86 -19.91 1.62 -2.61
CA GLY A 86 -19.84 2.01 -4.00
C GLY A 86 -19.89 0.84 -4.99
N LYS A 87 -19.81 1.20 -6.27
CA LYS A 87 -19.70 0.27 -7.41
C LYS A 87 -18.25 0.00 -7.81
N HIS A 88 -17.30 0.29 -6.91
CA HIS A 88 -15.88 0.06 -7.17
C HIS A 88 -15.54 -1.43 -7.13
N HIS A 89 -14.43 -1.78 -7.76
CA HIS A 89 -14.11 -3.17 -8.11
C HIS A 89 -13.09 -3.80 -7.16
N ALA A 90 -12.21 -2.97 -6.59
CA ALA A 90 -11.19 -3.38 -5.64
C ALA A 90 -10.85 -2.22 -4.70
N THR A 91 -10.18 -2.52 -3.59
CA THR A 91 -9.49 -1.51 -2.79
C THR A 91 -8.10 -2.00 -2.39
N ALA A 92 -7.13 -1.08 -2.40
CA ALA A 92 -5.73 -1.36 -2.13
C ALA A 92 -5.35 -1.04 -0.69
N GLY A 93 -4.51 -1.89 -0.12
CA GLY A 93 -4.06 -1.73 1.26
C GLY A 93 -2.99 -2.73 1.63
N VAL A 94 -2.56 -2.65 2.89
CA VAL A 94 -1.64 -3.62 3.48
C VAL A 94 -2.37 -4.93 3.77
N ARG A 95 -1.76 -6.07 3.44
CA ARG A 95 -2.37 -7.41 3.54
C ARG A 95 -3.08 -7.64 4.87
N GLN A 96 -2.44 -7.38 6.00
CA GLN A 96 -3.01 -7.64 7.32
C GLN A 96 -4.27 -6.80 7.61
N ALA A 97 -4.37 -5.58 7.08
CA ALA A 97 -5.57 -4.76 7.23
C ALA A 97 -6.71 -5.30 6.36
N LEU A 98 -6.40 -5.70 5.12
CA LEU A 98 -7.36 -6.25 4.18
C LEU A 98 -7.88 -7.63 4.62
N GLU A 99 -7.02 -8.47 5.20
CA GLU A 99 -7.40 -9.78 5.73
C GLU A 99 -8.33 -9.64 6.93
N ARG A 100 -8.06 -8.70 7.86
CA ARG A 100 -8.97 -8.38 8.96
C ARG A 100 -10.33 -7.86 8.46
N PHE A 101 -10.30 -7.04 7.42
CA PHE A 101 -11.53 -6.55 6.79
C PHE A 101 -12.36 -7.70 6.20
N ALA A 102 -11.71 -8.60 5.44
CA ALA A 102 -12.37 -9.74 4.79
C ALA A 102 -12.80 -10.81 5.80
N SER A 103 -12.06 -11.03 6.89
CA SER A 103 -12.48 -11.98 7.94
C SER A 103 -13.72 -11.50 8.72
N ALA A 104 -13.96 -10.19 8.75
CA ALA A 104 -15.10 -9.59 9.45
C ALA A 104 -16.35 -9.46 8.56
N ARG A 105 -16.26 -9.76 7.26
CA ARG A 105 -17.34 -9.56 6.29
C ARG A 105 -17.34 -10.66 5.22
N GLU A 106 -18.46 -11.35 5.08
CA GLU A 106 -18.62 -12.32 4.00
C GLU A 106 -18.65 -11.64 2.61
N GLY A 107 -18.31 -12.41 1.58
CA GLY A 107 -18.36 -11.94 0.18
C GLY A 107 -17.17 -11.11 -0.28
N PHE A 108 -16.08 -11.07 0.49
CA PHE A 108 -14.84 -10.39 0.13
C PHE A 108 -13.64 -11.32 0.26
N ARG A 109 -12.64 -11.11 -0.59
CA ARG A 109 -11.39 -11.88 -0.57
C ARG A 109 -10.20 -11.02 -0.97
N VAL A 110 -9.11 -11.25 -0.26
CA VAL A 110 -7.81 -10.65 -0.53
C VAL A 110 -7.10 -11.43 -1.64
N LEU A 111 -6.50 -10.74 -2.61
CA LEU A 111 -5.71 -11.39 -3.63
C LEU A 111 -4.48 -12.07 -3.01
N ALA A 112 -4.19 -13.28 -3.46
CA ALA A 112 -3.13 -14.11 -2.88
C ALA A 112 -1.74 -13.49 -3.12
N GLU A 113 -1.50 -13.00 -4.34
CA GLU A 113 -0.23 -12.38 -4.70
C GLU A 113 -0.25 -10.88 -4.35
N PRO A 114 0.77 -10.37 -3.66
CA PRO A 114 0.95 -8.93 -3.51
C PRO A 114 1.51 -8.32 -4.80
N PHE A 115 1.09 -7.10 -5.11
CA PHE A 115 1.68 -6.34 -6.22
C PHE A 115 2.91 -5.54 -5.79
N LEU A 116 3.12 -5.39 -4.47
CA LEU A 116 4.19 -4.59 -3.89
C LEU A 116 4.65 -5.18 -2.56
N VAL A 117 5.97 -5.29 -2.37
CA VAL A 117 6.58 -5.47 -1.05
C VAL A 117 7.10 -4.10 -0.59
N ILE A 118 6.60 -3.64 0.55
CA ILE A 118 6.95 -2.37 1.17
C ILE A 118 7.98 -2.64 2.26
N ARG A 119 9.18 -2.09 2.07
CA ARG A 119 10.29 -2.18 3.02
C ARG A 119 10.12 -1.10 4.08
N GLN A 120 9.68 -1.45 5.28
CA GLN A 120 9.52 -0.51 6.38
C GLN A 120 10.87 -0.20 7.02
N THR A 121 11.19 1.08 7.15
CA THR A 121 12.48 1.60 7.62
C THR A 121 12.30 2.70 8.65
N ILE A 122 13.34 2.90 9.45
CA ILE A 122 13.47 4.08 10.30
C ILE A 122 14.19 5.14 9.46
N ALA A 123 13.65 6.35 9.43
CA ALA A 123 14.19 7.48 8.71
C ALA A 123 14.52 8.63 9.66
N VAL A 124 15.65 9.28 9.43
CA VAL A 124 16.07 10.51 10.12
C VAL A 124 16.48 11.56 9.09
N SER A 125 16.50 12.83 9.49
CA SER A 125 16.98 13.92 8.61
C SER A 125 18.45 13.71 8.24
N CYS A 126 18.80 13.95 6.97
CA CYS A 126 20.20 13.91 6.52
C CYS A 126 21.10 14.96 7.19
N SER A 127 20.52 16.00 7.80
CA SER A 127 21.24 16.95 8.65
C SER A 127 21.79 16.34 9.96
N HIS A 128 21.44 15.09 10.29
CA HIS A 128 21.87 14.39 11.51
C HIS A 128 22.58 13.07 11.18
N PRO A 129 23.79 13.10 10.61
CA PRO A 129 24.49 11.89 10.16
C PRO A 129 24.78 10.88 11.28
N ALA A 130 25.04 11.34 12.50
CA ALA A 130 25.23 10.46 13.66
C ALA A 130 23.97 9.66 13.99
N ALA A 131 22.79 10.27 13.89
CA ALA A 131 21.52 9.57 14.05
C ALA A 131 21.31 8.56 12.91
N GLY A 132 21.75 8.89 11.70
CA GLY A 132 21.72 7.98 10.54
C GLY A 132 22.54 6.71 10.76
N LEU A 133 23.75 6.84 11.32
CA LEU A 133 24.58 5.69 11.70
C LEU A 133 23.89 4.86 12.80
N LEU A 134 23.36 5.52 13.83
CA LEU A 134 22.68 4.84 14.93
C LEU A 134 21.50 3.99 14.45
N VAL A 135 20.59 4.55 13.64
CA VAL A 135 19.42 3.79 13.16
C VAL A 135 19.81 2.67 12.20
N ARG A 136 20.95 2.78 11.52
CA ARG A 136 21.49 1.74 10.65
C ARG A 136 22.11 0.58 11.43
N GLU A 137 22.73 0.84 12.58
CA GLU A 137 23.28 -0.20 13.45
C GLU A 137 22.21 -0.86 14.33
N PHE A 138 21.14 -0.14 14.64
CA PHE A 138 20.05 -0.64 15.47
C PHE A 138 19.21 -1.75 14.82
N VAL A 139 19.07 -1.72 13.49
CA VAL A 139 18.28 -2.68 12.69
C VAL A 139 19.19 -3.70 12.03
#